data_AF-A0A7U3UZB6-F1
#
_entry.id   AF-A0A7U3UZB6-F1
#
_cell.length_a   1.000
_cell.length_b   1.000
_cell.length_c   1.000
_cell.angle_alpha   90.00
_cell.angle_beta   90.00
_cell.angle_gamma   90.00
#
_symmetry.space_group_name_H-M   'P 1'
#
loop_
_entity.id
_entity.type
_entity.pdbx_description
1 polymer ?
#
loop_
_entity_poly.entity_id
_entity_poly.type
_entity_poly.pdbx_seq_one_letter_code
_entity_poly.pdbx_strand_id
1 'polypeptide(L)'
;MFWQENAKKEHFTLPETIQDAVFNIHARILPIDHGFLLAQALLKQLPWLDEVGAGIFNISVADGNGWMQNHEDGFYYPSKRSKLTIRVPKNKLNKVRQLLGKTLDLGEYQIDIIKSLKPKLLSDMPVLFAKSIACGKEMSEEDFLQVAFERLKILGISVKKMMVGLENNIKTDTSTIHTRSLMVADLKKDESVLLQKKGLGDYRLLGCGLFIPHKDIASI
;
A
#
# COMPACT_ATOMS: atom_id res chain seq x y z
N MET A 1 11.18 -44.69 -24.21
CA MET A 1 11.09 -43.94 -22.93
C MET A 1 10.72 -42.51 -23.30
N PHE A 2 9.50 -42.07 -22.98
CA PHE A 2 8.97 -40.75 -23.38
C PHE A 2 9.24 -39.77 -22.23
N TRP A 3 10.29 -38.96 -22.37
CA TRP A 3 10.61 -37.87 -21.44
C TRP A 3 10.17 -36.56 -22.12
N GLN A 4 9.13 -35.92 -21.58
CA GLN A 4 8.82 -34.52 -21.90
C GLN A 4 9.46 -33.65 -20.82
N GLU A 5 10.52 -32.93 -21.18
CA GLU A 5 11.07 -31.90 -20.31
C GLU A 5 10.02 -30.82 -20.08
N ASN A 6 9.80 -30.47 -18.82
CA ASN A 6 8.93 -29.36 -18.45
C ASN A 6 9.37 -28.11 -19.23
N ALA A 7 8.43 -27.48 -19.94
CA ALA A 7 8.66 -26.28 -20.73
C ALA A 7 9.52 -25.28 -19.95
N LYS A 8 10.55 -24.73 -20.62
CA LYS A 8 11.46 -23.72 -20.07
C LYS A 8 10.64 -22.70 -19.29
N LYS A 9 10.91 -22.55 -17.98
CA LYS A 9 10.31 -21.50 -17.15
C LYS A 9 10.50 -20.18 -17.89
N GLU A 10 9.40 -19.58 -18.36
CA GLU A 10 9.46 -18.28 -19.01
C GLU A 10 10.11 -17.28 -18.05
N HIS A 11 11.13 -16.58 -18.53
CA HIS A 11 11.81 -15.55 -17.76
C HIS A 11 10.88 -14.33 -17.63
N PHE A 12 10.07 -14.30 -16.57
CA PHE A 12 9.27 -13.14 -16.23
C PHE A 12 10.19 -12.02 -15.69
N THR A 13 10.20 -10.89 -16.39
CA THR A 13 10.95 -9.69 -15.97
C THR A 13 10.00 -8.67 -15.38
N LEU A 14 10.31 -8.17 -14.18
CA LEU A 14 9.49 -7.17 -13.50
C LEU A 14 9.45 -5.85 -14.30
N PRO A 15 8.25 -5.36 -14.64
CA PRO A 15 8.11 -4.06 -15.28
C PRO A 15 8.59 -2.93 -14.38
N GLU A 16 9.35 -2.00 -14.95
CA GLU A 16 9.83 -0.84 -14.20
C GLU A 16 8.88 0.37 -14.25
N THR A 17 7.72 0.25 -14.90
CA THR A 17 6.83 1.39 -15.21
C THR A 17 6.27 2.11 -13.97
N ILE A 18 6.08 1.39 -12.87
CA ILE A 18 5.59 1.88 -11.59
C ILE A 18 6.56 1.39 -10.53
N GLN A 19 6.95 2.29 -9.62
CA GLN A 19 7.90 1.99 -8.55
C GLN A 19 7.50 2.69 -7.26
N ASP A 20 7.97 2.14 -6.16
CA ASP A 20 7.78 2.72 -4.84
C ASP A 20 9.00 3.60 -4.51
N ALA A 21 8.78 4.91 -4.43
CA ALA A 21 9.76 5.85 -3.90
C ALA A 21 9.79 5.72 -2.38
N VAL A 22 10.96 5.41 -1.81
CA VAL A 22 11.10 5.11 -0.38
C VAL A 22 12.04 6.12 0.27
N PHE A 23 11.63 6.64 1.43
CA PHE A 23 12.41 7.59 2.21
C PHE A 23 12.59 7.10 3.65
N ASN A 24 13.81 7.26 4.18
CA ASN A 24 13.99 7.34 5.62
C ASN A 24 13.38 8.64 6.10
N ILE A 25 12.63 8.54 7.18
CA ILE A 25 11.99 9.67 7.84
C ILE A 25 12.44 9.75 9.29
N HIS A 26 12.24 10.91 9.87
CA HIS A 26 12.26 11.12 11.31
C HIS A 26 10.96 11.81 11.70
N ALA A 27 10.28 11.27 12.70
CA ALA A 27 9.08 11.84 13.29
C ALA A 27 9.06 11.42 14.76
N ARG A 28 8.78 12.37 15.65
CA ARG A 28 8.76 12.09 17.10
C ARG A 28 7.57 11.24 17.48
N ILE A 29 6.40 11.62 16.97
CA ILE A 29 5.11 11.02 17.26
C ILE A 29 4.19 11.26 16.06
N LEU A 30 3.27 10.33 15.81
CA LEU A 30 2.22 10.45 14.81
C LEU A 30 0.92 9.87 15.37
N PRO A 31 -0.26 10.41 15.05
CA PRO A 31 -1.52 9.76 15.38
C PRO A 31 -1.68 8.45 14.60
N ILE A 32 -2.40 7.49 15.18
CA ILE A 32 -2.62 6.18 14.55
C ILE A 32 -3.32 6.30 13.18
N ASP A 33 -4.22 7.29 13.05
CA ASP A 33 -5.00 7.61 11.87
C ASP A 33 -4.41 8.75 11.01
N HIS A 34 -3.10 9.00 11.10
CA HIS A 34 -2.39 10.06 10.36
C HIS A 34 -2.49 10.01 8.82
N GLY A 35 -3.10 8.97 8.22
CA GLY A 35 -3.13 8.78 6.77
C GLY A 35 -3.68 9.98 6.00
N PHE A 36 -4.75 10.60 6.52
CA PHE A 36 -5.34 11.79 5.91
C PHE A 36 -4.44 13.03 6.03
N LEU A 37 -3.89 13.29 7.22
CA LEU A 37 -2.95 14.39 7.46
C LEU A 37 -1.71 14.27 6.57
N LEU A 38 -1.17 13.04 6.45
CA LEU A 38 -0.03 12.73 5.60
C LEU A 38 -0.34 13.02 4.12
N ALA A 39 -1.51 12.61 3.64
CA ALA A 39 -1.92 12.86 2.27
C ALA A 39 -2.04 14.36 1.98
N GLN A 40 -2.68 15.12 2.88
CA GLN A 40 -2.77 16.59 2.75
C GLN A 40 -1.40 17.26 2.73
N ALA A 41 -0.50 16.88 3.65
CA ALA A 41 0.85 17.44 3.70
C ALA A 41 1.65 17.14 2.43
N LEU A 42 1.51 15.93 1.88
CA LEU A 42 2.16 15.54 0.63
C LEU A 42 1.56 16.26 -0.58
N LEU A 43 0.25 16.43 -0.66
CA LEU A 43 -0.41 17.15 -1.75
C LEU A 43 -0.05 18.63 -1.77
N LYS A 44 0.19 19.27 -0.62
CA LYS A 44 0.74 20.63 -0.57
C LYS A 44 2.11 20.73 -1.25
N GLN A 45 2.95 19.69 -1.14
CA GLN A 45 4.30 19.67 -1.71
C GLN A 45 4.34 19.12 -3.14
N LEU A 46 3.44 18.20 -3.47
CA LEU A 46 3.35 17.49 -4.74
C LEU A 46 1.88 17.42 -5.20
N PRO A 47 1.28 18.54 -5.65
CA PRO A 47 -0.14 18.57 -6.02
C PRO A 47 -0.53 17.59 -7.13
N TRP A 48 0.43 17.27 -8.01
CA TRP A 48 0.24 16.37 -9.16
C TRP A 48 0.07 14.89 -8.79
N LEU A 49 0.18 14.50 -7.51
CA LEU A 49 0.05 13.08 -7.11
C LEU A 49 -1.31 12.48 -7.48
N ASP A 50 -2.37 13.28 -7.40
CA ASP A 50 -3.74 12.85 -7.72
C ASP A 50 -3.91 12.54 -9.22
N GLU A 51 -3.32 13.37 -10.07
CA GLU A 51 -3.41 13.26 -11.54
C GLU A 51 -2.75 12.00 -12.11
N VAL A 52 -1.85 11.35 -11.36
CA VAL A 52 -1.04 10.23 -11.85
C VAL A 52 -1.41 8.89 -11.22
N GLY A 53 -2.48 8.84 -10.43
CA GLY A 53 -2.86 7.63 -9.69
C GLY A 53 -1.80 7.19 -8.69
N ALA A 54 -1.14 8.14 -8.02
CA ALA A 54 -0.16 7.82 -7.00
C ALA A 54 -0.79 7.08 -5.82
N GLY A 55 0.02 6.31 -5.10
CA GLY A 55 -0.37 5.67 -3.85
C GLY A 55 0.50 6.13 -2.70
N ILE A 56 -0.10 6.55 -1.60
CA ILE A 56 0.64 6.93 -0.40
C ILE A 56 0.42 5.83 0.63
N PHE A 57 1.49 5.17 1.07
CA PHE A 57 1.39 4.16 2.11
C PHE A 57 1.44 4.82 3.48
N ASN A 58 0.55 4.40 4.39
CA ASN A 58 0.60 4.81 5.78
C ASN A 58 1.94 4.40 6.42
N ILE A 59 2.47 5.27 7.27
CA ILE A 59 3.70 5.00 8.00
C ILE A 59 3.36 3.99 9.09
N SER A 60 3.71 2.74 8.84
CA SER A 60 3.49 1.67 9.83
C SER A 60 4.67 1.60 10.79
N VAL A 61 4.35 1.41 12.07
CA VAL A 61 5.31 0.98 13.09
C VAL A 61 5.17 -0.53 13.21
N ALA A 62 6.28 -1.25 13.31
CA ALA A 62 6.21 -2.69 13.54
C ALA A 62 5.67 -2.94 14.95
N ASP A 63 4.67 -3.80 15.09
CA ASP A 63 4.30 -4.39 16.38
C ASP A 63 5.18 -5.62 16.65
N GLY A 64 5.69 -5.71 17.88
CA GLY A 64 6.53 -6.82 18.33
C GLY A 64 8.04 -6.48 18.44
N ASN A 65 8.81 -7.42 18.99
CA ASN A 65 10.23 -7.22 19.40
C ASN A 65 10.43 -6.10 20.44
N GLY A 66 9.50 -5.97 21.41
CA GLY A 66 9.58 -4.98 22.48
C GLY A 66 9.04 -3.58 22.13
N TRP A 67 8.52 -3.39 20.91
CA TRP A 67 7.79 -2.19 20.51
C TRP A 67 6.30 -2.45 20.68
N MET A 68 5.62 -1.64 21.49
CA MET A 68 4.18 -1.67 21.67
C MET A 68 3.58 -0.43 21.02
N GLN A 69 2.60 -0.62 20.13
CA GLN A 69 1.66 0.44 19.80
C GLN A 69 0.79 0.68 21.02
N ASN A 70 0.90 1.87 21.65
CA ASN A 70 -0.08 2.25 22.65
C ASN A 70 -1.36 2.68 21.93
N HIS A 71 -2.23 1.70 21.67
CA HIS A 71 -3.54 1.96 21.08
C HIS A 71 -4.46 2.75 22.02
N GLU A 72 -4.19 2.73 23.34
CA GLU A 72 -4.99 3.47 24.33
C GLU A 72 -4.77 4.98 24.20
N ASP A 73 -3.53 5.40 23.92
CA ASP A 73 -3.20 6.82 23.74
C ASP A 73 -3.48 7.34 22.31
N GLY A 74 -3.72 6.46 21.34
CA GLY A 74 -4.02 6.85 19.96
C GLY A 74 -2.82 7.34 19.15
N PHE A 75 -1.58 7.04 19.59
CA PHE A 75 -0.35 7.50 18.96
C PHE A 75 0.65 6.38 18.61
N TYR A 76 1.50 6.70 17.64
CA TYR A 76 2.66 5.94 17.18
C TYR A 76 3.95 6.72 17.38
N TYR A 77 5.01 6.00 17.74
CA TYR A 77 6.37 6.54 17.85
C TYR A 77 7.25 5.89 16.76
N PRO A 78 7.38 6.52 15.58
CA PRO A 78 8.12 5.94 14.47
C PRO A 78 9.57 5.63 14.81
N SER A 79 9.99 4.40 14.57
CA SER A 79 11.40 4.01 14.74
C SER A 79 12.26 4.50 13.57
N LYS A 80 13.59 4.39 13.68
CA LYS A 80 14.52 4.62 12.55
C LYS A 80 14.25 3.71 11.35
N ARG A 81 13.49 2.62 11.53
CA ARG A 81 13.09 1.69 10.46
C ARG A 81 11.83 2.13 9.72
N SER A 82 11.02 3.01 10.30
CA SER A 82 9.84 3.56 9.63
C SER A 82 10.25 4.28 8.35
N LYS A 83 9.41 4.17 7.32
CA LYS A 83 9.65 4.72 5.98
C LYS A 83 8.40 5.39 5.49
N LEU A 84 8.59 6.52 4.82
CA LEU A 84 7.58 7.04 3.89
C LEU A 84 7.76 6.31 2.57
N THR A 85 6.66 5.77 2.03
CA THR A 85 6.65 5.12 0.72
C THR A 85 5.54 5.71 -0.14
N ILE A 86 5.88 6.06 -1.39
CA ILE A 86 4.93 6.61 -2.36
C ILE A 86 5.07 5.83 -3.67
N ARG A 87 4.00 5.14 -4.09
CA ARG A 87 3.93 4.42 -5.37
C ARG A 87 3.61 5.39 -6.49
N VAL A 88 4.49 5.51 -7.49
CA VAL A 88 4.33 6.43 -8.61
C VAL A 88 4.84 5.84 -9.93
N PRO A 89 4.44 6.39 -11.08
CA PRO A 89 5.11 6.15 -12.36
C PRO A 89 6.61 6.46 -12.30
N LYS A 90 7.43 5.63 -12.96
CA LYS A 90 8.91 5.76 -12.96
C LYS A 90 9.38 7.17 -13.36
N ASN A 91 8.73 7.76 -14.36
CA ASN A 91 9.06 9.10 -14.85
C ASN A 91 8.77 10.23 -13.83
N LYS A 92 8.07 9.94 -12.72
CA LYS A 92 7.79 10.89 -11.64
C LYS A 92 8.73 10.73 -10.44
N LEU A 93 9.57 9.69 -10.37
CA LEU A 93 10.47 9.44 -9.23
C LEU A 93 11.38 10.64 -8.91
N ASN A 94 11.94 11.29 -9.93
CA ASN A 94 12.77 12.49 -9.75
C ASN A 94 11.98 13.67 -9.15
N LYS A 95 10.69 13.80 -9.48
CA LYS A 95 9.82 14.83 -8.89
C LYS A 95 9.53 14.52 -7.43
N VAL A 96 9.23 13.26 -7.08
CA VAL A 96 9.04 12.85 -5.67
C VAL A 96 10.31 13.07 -4.84
N ARG A 97 11.49 12.86 -5.43
CA ARG A 97 12.79 13.05 -4.76
C ARG A 97 13.01 14.49 -4.26
N GLN A 98 12.27 15.48 -4.78
CA GLN A 98 12.30 16.87 -4.29
C GLN A 98 11.79 17.01 -2.85
N LEU A 99 11.18 15.97 -2.27
CA LEU A 99 10.85 15.91 -0.85
C LEU A 99 12.09 15.80 0.06
N LEU A 100 13.24 15.34 -0.46
CA LEU A 100 14.45 15.15 0.35
C LEU A 100 14.88 16.46 1.02
N GLY A 101 15.08 16.41 2.34
CA GLY A 101 15.44 17.57 3.15
C GLY A 101 14.28 18.47 3.54
N LYS A 102 13.05 18.19 3.10
CA LYS A 102 11.85 18.90 3.54
C LYS A 102 11.28 18.30 4.82
N THR A 103 10.52 19.12 5.55
CA THR A 103 9.66 18.69 6.64
C THR A 103 8.21 18.77 6.16
N LEU A 104 7.47 17.67 6.31
CA LEU A 104 6.03 17.62 6.09
C LEU A 104 5.33 18.10 7.36
N ASP A 105 4.52 19.13 7.22
CA ASP A 105 3.69 19.69 8.29
C ASP A 105 2.30 19.04 8.29
N LEU A 106 2.01 18.31 9.37
CA LEU A 106 0.76 17.60 9.62
C LEU A 106 -0.03 18.29 10.76
N GLY A 107 0.18 19.59 10.98
CA GLY A 107 -0.42 20.35 12.07
C GLY A 107 0.42 20.25 13.34
N GLU A 108 -0.08 19.54 14.36
CA GLU A 108 0.65 19.32 15.61
C GLU A 108 1.84 18.35 15.44
N TYR A 109 1.93 17.69 14.29
CA TYR A 109 2.94 16.67 13.99
C TYR A 109 3.79 17.07 12.79
N GLN A 110 5.02 16.55 12.75
CA GLN A 110 5.95 16.81 11.68
C GLN A 110 6.72 15.54 11.30
N ILE A 111 7.02 15.43 10.00
CA ILE A 111 7.82 14.34 9.44
C ILE A 111 8.96 14.93 8.61
N ASP A 112 10.19 14.73 9.08
CA ASP A 112 11.39 15.11 8.35
C ASP A 112 11.78 14.03 7.33
N ILE A 113 12.01 14.43 6.08
CA ILE A 113 12.44 13.51 5.01
C ILE A 113 13.97 13.49 4.95
N ILE A 114 14.56 12.51 5.61
CA ILE A 114 16.02 12.47 5.88
C ILE A 114 16.84 11.93 4.72
N LYS A 115 16.40 10.83 4.10
CA LYS A 115 17.19 10.16 3.06
C LYS A 115 16.30 9.48 2.03
N SER A 116 16.59 9.69 0.75
CA SER A 116 15.99 8.91 -0.33
C SER A 116 16.72 7.57 -0.46
N LEU A 117 15.97 6.47 -0.50
CA LEU A 117 16.49 5.13 -0.72
C LEU A 117 16.31 4.72 -2.18
N LYS A 118 16.93 3.59 -2.57
CA LYS A 118 16.70 2.99 -3.88
C LYS A 118 15.20 2.69 -4.05
N PRO A 119 14.55 3.17 -5.13
CA PRO A 119 13.18 2.83 -5.43
C PRO A 119 12.98 1.32 -5.53
N LYS A 120 11.83 0.83 -5.10
CA LYS A 120 11.49 -0.60 -5.16
C LYS A 120 10.61 -0.89 -6.37
N LEU A 121 10.91 -1.98 -7.05
CA LEU A 121 9.99 -2.56 -8.03
C LEU A 121 8.79 -3.19 -7.32
N LEU A 122 7.70 -3.37 -8.08
CA LEU A 122 6.58 -4.19 -7.63
C LEU A 122 7.01 -5.66 -7.52
N SER A 123 6.26 -6.44 -6.73
CA SER A 123 6.58 -7.85 -6.49
C SER A 123 5.86 -8.78 -7.46
N ASP A 124 6.46 -9.92 -7.82
CA ASP A 124 5.79 -11.02 -8.53
C ASP A 124 5.32 -12.13 -7.56
N MET A 125 5.30 -11.87 -6.25
CA MET A 125 4.82 -12.82 -5.24
C MET A 125 3.33 -13.15 -5.45
N PRO A 126 2.93 -14.42 -5.24
CA PRO A 126 1.56 -14.89 -5.53
C PRO A 126 0.54 -14.46 -4.47
N VAL A 127 1.01 -13.97 -3.31
CA VAL A 127 0.16 -13.50 -2.21
C VAL A 127 0.37 -12.02 -2.00
N LEU A 128 -0.72 -11.27 -2.12
CA LEU A 128 -0.79 -9.84 -1.92
C LEU A 128 -1.81 -9.49 -0.84
N PHE A 129 -1.51 -8.42 -0.10
CA PHE A 129 -2.38 -7.90 0.95
C PHE A 129 -2.58 -6.41 0.79
N ALA A 130 -3.81 -5.93 0.91
CA ALA A 130 -4.15 -4.53 1.06
C ALA A 130 -4.69 -4.30 2.47
N LYS A 131 -4.08 -3.36 3.21
CA LYS A 131 -4.49 -3.03 4.59
C LYS A 131 -5.88 -2.40 4.66
N SER A 132 -6.25 -1.65 3.62
CA SER A 132 -7.52 -0.93 3.55
C SER A 132 -8.03 -0.92 2.11
N ILE A 133 -9.29 -1.29 1.93
CA ILE A 133 -10.06 -1.12 0.70
C ILE A 133 -11.37 -0.46 1.11
N ALA A 134 -11.69 0.69 0.52
CA ALA A 134 -12.90 1.42 0.85
C ALA A 134 -14.16 0.60 0.50
N CYS A 135 -15.10 0.54 1.43
CA CYS A 135 -16.34 -0.20 1.33
C CYS A 135 -17.49 0.56 1.99
N GLY A 136 -18.73 0.11 1.76
CA GLY A 136 -19.88 0.65 2.46
C GLY A 136 -19.85 0.28 3.94
N LYS A 137 -20.35 1.17 4.81
CA LYS A 137 -20.38 0.97 6.27
C LYS A 137 -21.09 -0.33 6.68
N GLU A 138 -22.26 -0.57 6.10
CA GLU A 138 -23.14 -1.70 6.43
C GLU A 138 -22.97 -2.87 5.45
N MET A 139 -21.92 -2.85 4.62
CA MET A 139 -21.68 -3.92 3.63
C MET A 139 -21.29 -5.20 4.36
N SER A 140 -21.85 -6.36 4.01
CA SER A 140 -21.42 -7.62 4.61
C SER A 140 -20.02 -8.05 4.13
N GLU A 141 -19.40 -9.02 4.78
CA GLU A 141 -18.14 -9.62 4.31
C GLU A 141 -18.31 -10.32 2.95
N GLU A 142 -19.42 -11.02 2.75
CA GLU A 142 -19.74 -11.73 1.50
C GLU A 142 -19.92 -10.74 0.35
N ASP A 143 -20.70 -9.67 0.56
CA ASP A 143 -20.88 -8.61 -0.44
C ASP A 143 -19.56 -7.93 -0.79
N PHE A 144 -18.72 -7.67 0.22
CA PHE A 144 -17.40 -7.09 0.01
C PHE A 144 -16.51 -8.00 -0.86
N LEU A 145 -16.49 -9.30 -0.58
CA LEU A 145 -15.75 -10.27 -1.37
C LEU A 145 -16.29 -10.36 -2.80
N GLN A 146 -17.62 -10.34 -2.98
CA GLN A 146 -18.23 -10.36 -4.31
C GLN A 146 -17.86 -9.10 -5.12
N VAL A 147 -17.93 -7.92 -4.51
CA VAL A 147 -17.52 -6.66 -5.16
C VAL A 147 -16.03 -6.67 -5.50
N ALA A 148 -15.18 -7.16 -4.60
CA ALA A 148 -13.75 -7.30 -4.85
C ALA A 148 -13.47 -8.28 -6.01
N PHE A 149 -14.18 -9.42 -6.04
CA PHE A 149 -14.09 -10.41 -7.10
C PHE A 149 -14.40 -9.81 -8.47
N GLU A 150 -15.55 -9.13 -8.61
CA GLU A 150 -15.95 -8.51 -9.89
C GLU A 150 -14.96 -7.44 -10.34
N ARG A 151 -14.44 -6.62 -9.41
CA ARG A 151 -13.42 -5.61 -9.74
C ARG A 151 -12.10 -6.24 -10.20
N LEU A 152 -11.64 -7.32 -9.56
CA LEU A 152 -10.45 -8.07 -9.99
C LEU A 152 -10.65 -8.69 -11.37
N LYS A 153 -11.84 -9.24 -11.63
CA LYS A 153 -12.21 -9.80 -12.93
C LYS A 153 -12.21 -8.74 -14.04
N ILE A 154 -12.70 -7.53 -13.77
CA ILE A 154 -12.63 -6.38 -14.70
C ILE A 154 -11.17 -6.01 -15.02
N LEU A 155 -10.25 -6.15 -14.06
CA LEU A 155 -8.82 -5.97 -14.29
C LEU A 155 -8.18 -7.11 -15.08
N GLY A 156 -8.93 -8.17 -15.40
CA GLY A 156 -8.42 -9.37 -16.09
C GLY A 156 -7.70 -10.35 -15.16
N ILE A 157 -7.87 -10.22 -13.83
CA ILE A 157 -7.23 -11.08 -12.84
C ILE A 157 -8.16 -12.25 -12.50
N SER A 158 -7.66 -13.47 -12.66
CA SER A 158 -8.42 -14.69 -12.38
C SER A 158 -8.15 -15.17 -10.95
N VAL A 159 -8.80 -14.51 -9.98
CA VAL A 159 -8.58 -14.80 -8.56
C VAL A 159 -9.15 -16.16 -8.15
N LYS A 160 -8.36 -16.94 -7.38
CA LYS A 160 -8.78 -18.25 -6.85
C LYS A 160 -9.06 -18.23 -5.35
N LYS A 161 -8.33 -17.39 -4.62
CA LYS A 161 -8.40 -17.30 -3.17
C LYS A 161 -8.39 -15.85 -2.74
N MET A 162 -9.40 -15.48 -1.95
CA MET A 162 -9.49 -14.20 -1.28
C MET A 162 -9.86 -14.43 0.17
N MET A 163 -9.33 -13.59 1.04
CA MET A 163 -9.66 -13.59 2.47
C MET A 163 -9.86 -12.15 2.90
N VAL A 164 -11.06 -11.85 3.37
CA VAL A 164 -11.37 -10.59 4.05
C VAL A 164 -10.72 -10.60 5.43
N GLY A 165 -10.25 -9.45 5.88
CA GLY A 165 -9.74 -9.30 7.24
C GLY A 165 -10.38 -8.11 7.95
N LEU A 166 -9.60 -7.49 8.82
CA LEU A 166 -10.07 -6.46 9.76
C LEU A 166 -10.77 -5.28 9.07
N GLU A 167 -11.81 -4.79 9.74
CA GLU A 167 -12.42 -3.49 9.49
C GLU A 167 -11.57 -2.37 10.07
N ASN A 168 -11.49 -1.25 9.36
CA ASN A 168 -10.83 -0.04 9.80
C ASN A 168 -11.56 1.18 9.27
N ASN A 169 -11.35 2.32 9.91
CA ASN A 169 -11.91 3.61 9.50
C ASN A 169 -10.79 4.60 9.21
N ILE A 170 -10.94 5.37 8.14
CA ILE A 170 -10.10 6.52 7.84
C ILE A 170 -10.94 7.76 8.08
N LYS A 171 -10.55 8.58 9.05
CA LYS A 171 -11.18 9.87 9.30
C LYS A 171 -10.61 10.91 8.34
N THR A 172 -11.50 11.71 7.77
CA THR A 172 -11.17 12.90 6.98
C THR A 172 -11.89 14.10 7.57
N ASP A 173 -11.59 15.30 7.08
CA ASP A 173 -12.27 16.52 7.55
C ASP A 173 -13.79 16.51 7.30
N THR A 174 -14.26 15.77 6.29
CA THR A 174 -15.66 15.80 5.84
C THR A 174 -16.44 14.54 6.17
N SER A 175 -15.76 13.40 6.30
CA SER A 175 -16.41 12.10 6.42
C SER A 175 -15.50 11.02 6.98
N THR A 176 -16.11 9.90 7.37
CA THR A 176 -15.39 8.67 7.72
C THR A 176 -15.48 7.70 6.54
N ILE A 177 -14.34 7.22 6.08
CA ILE A 177 -14.26 6.17 5.05
C ILE A 177 -14.12 4.83 5.75
N HIS A 178 -15.10 3.96 5.56
CA HIS A 178 -15.07 2.59 6.06
C HIS A 178 -14.23 1.73 5.13
N THR A 179 -13.39 0.88 5.69
CA THR A 179 -12.46 0.04 4.94
C THR A 179 -12.38 -1.36 5.50
N ARG A 180 -12.08 -2.33 4.64
CA ARG A 180 -11.68 -3.68 5.04
C ARG A 180 -10.34 -4.05 4.44
N SER A 181 -9.57 -4.85 5.17
CA SER A 181 -8.38 -5.47 4.59
C SER A 181 -8.74 -6.65 3.70
N LEU A 182 -7.91 -6.90 2.69
CA LEU A 182 -8.11 -8.00 1.74
C LEU A 182 -6.77 -8.66 1.43
N MET A 183 -6.72 -9.97 1.60
CA MET A 183 -5.66 -10.82 1.06
C MET A 183 -6.15 -11.48 -0.23
N VAL A 184 -5.26 -11.51 -1.23
CA VAL A 184 -5.46 -12.21 -2.51
C VAL A 184 -4.29 -13.17 -2.71
N ALA A 185 -4.56 -14.44 -2.96
CA ALA A 185 -3.56 -15.49 -3.09
C ALA A 185 -3.70 -16.26 -4.41
N ASP A 186 -2.69 -17.09 -4.71
CA ASP A 186 -2.55 -17.88 -5.94
C ASP A 186 -2.54 -17.04 -7.23
N LEU A 187 -2.02 -15.80 -7.16
CA LEU A 187 -1.88 -14.92 -8.32
C LEU A 187 -0.73 -15.37 -9.23
N LYS A 188 -0.94 -15.26 -10.54
CA LYS A 188 0.17 -15.33 -11.50
C LYS A 188 1.08 -14.11 -11.35
N LYS A 189 2.32 -14.24 -11.79
CA LYS A 189 3.34 -13.18 -11.67
C LYS A 189 2.89 -11.84 -12.28
N ASP A 190 2.29 -11.89 -13.47
CA ASP A 190 1.75 -10.73 -14.18
C ASP A 190 0.53 -10.14 -13.48
N GLU A 191 -0.38 -10.98 -12.97
CA GLU A 191 -1.53 -10.57 -12.17
C GLU A 191 -1.12 -9.87 -10.87
N SER A 192 -0.09 -10.38 -10.17
CA SER A 192 0.47 -9.76 -8.96
C SER A 192 1.00 -8.35 -9.23
N VAL A 193 1.75 -8.18 -10.32
CA VAL A 193 2.26 -6.86 -10.71
C VAL A 193 1.11 -5.94 -11.13
N LEU A 194 0.14 -6.46 -11.89
CA LEU A 194 -1.03 -5.69 -12.34
C LEU A 194 -1.88 -5.19 -11.17
N LEU A 195 -2.14 -6.05 -10.18
CA LEU A 195 -2.90 -5.70 -8.98
C LEU A 195 -2.19 -4.63 -8.16
N GLN A 196 -0.88 -4.74 -7.95
CA GLN A 196 -0.11 -3.69 -7.26
C GLN A 196 -0.11 -2.36 -8.02
N LYS A 197 -0.02 -2.42 -9.35
CA LYS A 197 -0.03 -1.27 -10.25
C LYS A 197 -1.37 -0.53 -10.21
N LYS A 198 -2.48 -1.26 -10.37
CA LYS A 198 -3.83 -0.69 -10.47
C LYS A 198 -4.48 -0.43 -9.11
N GLY A 199 -4.22 -1.32 -8.13
CA GLY A 199 -4.95 -1.34 -6.87
C GLY A 199 -6.40 -1.76 -7.03
N LEU A 200 -7.19 -1.56 -5.97
CA LEU A 200 -8.62 -1.86 -5.95
C LEU A 200 -9.41 -0.77 -5.22
N GLY A 201 -10.39 -0.18 -5.89
CA GLY A 201 -11.22 0.89 -5.32
C GLY A 201 -10.54 2.26 -5.31
N ASP A 202 -11.12 3.16 -4.52
CA ASP A 202 -10.80 4.59 -4.50
C ASP A 202 -9.83 4.95 -3.36
N TYR A 203 -9.55 6.24 -3.20
CA TYR A 203 -8.77 6.80 -2.08
C TYR A 203 -7.32 6.28 -1.98
N ARG A 204 -6.69 6.06 -3.13
CA ARG A 204 -5.31 5.56 -3.22
C ARG A 204 -4.27 6.46 -2.52
N LEU A 205 -4.52 7.77 -2.48
CA LEU A 205 -3.71 8.73 -1.72
C LEU A 205 -3.89 8.61 -0.20
N LEU A 206 -4.94 7.95 0.28
CA LEU A 206 -5.16 7.65 1.70
C LEU A 206 -4.70 6.22 2.07
N GLY A 207 -3.98 5.57 1.16
CA GLY A 207 -3.49 4.19 1.34
C GLY A 207 -4.50 3.10 1.00
N CYS A 208 -5.70 3.45 0.51
CA CYS A 208 -6.69 2.47 0.10
C CYS A 208 -6.32 1.78 -1.22
N GLY A 209 -6.66 0.49 -1.33
CA GLY A 209 -6.45 -0.29 -2.54
C GLY A 209 -4.97 -0.53 -2.87
N LEU A 210 -4.05 -0.24 -1.95
CA LEU A 210 -2.62 -0.46 -2.15
C LEU A 210 -2.21 -1.86 -1.69
N PHE A 211 -1.89 -2.71 -2.66
CA PHE A 211 -1.40 -4.06 -2.38
C PHE A 211 0.12 -4.07 -2.16
N ILE A 212 0.53 -4.86 -1.17
CA ILE A 212 1.93 -5.20 -0.86
C ILE A 212 2.11 -6.72 -0.85
N PRO A 213 3.31 -7.22 -1.18
CA PRO A 213 3.59 -8.65 -1.05
C PRO A 213 3.51 -9.09 0.41
N HIS A 214 2.80 -10.20 0.64
CA HIS A 214 2.73 -10.85 1.94
C HIS A 214 3.49 -12.17 1.87
N LYS A 215 4.18 -12.55 2.94
CA LYS A 215 4.79 -13.89 3.00
C LYS A 215 3.66 -14.92 2.93
N ASP A 216 3.82 -15.88 2.03
CA ASP A 216 2.87 -16.95 1.84
C ASP A 216 2.70 -17.74 3.15
N ILE A 217 1.49 -18.20 3.44
CA ILE A 217 1.16 -19.09 4.55
C ILE A 217 1.32 -20.55 4.08
N ALA A 218 2.14 -20.79 3.05
CA ALA A 218 2.51 -22.14 2.68
C ALA A 218 3.26 -22.76 3.85
N SER A 219 2.54 -23.57 4.64
CA SER A 219 3.09 -24.46 5.64
C SER A 219 4.24 -25.23 5.01
N ILE A 220 5.41 -25.13 5.64
CA ILE A 220 6.53 -26.06 5.41
C ILE A 220 6.08 -27.44 5.86
#